data_AF-A0A1H7HTS4-F1
#
_entry.id   AF-A0A1H7HTS4-F1
#
_cell.length_a   1.000
_cell.length_b   1.000
_cell.length_c   1.000
_cell.angle_alpha   90.00
_cell.angle_beta   90.00
_cell.angle_gamma   90.00
#
_symmetry.space_group_name_H-M   'P 1'
#
loop_
_entity.id
_entity.type
_entity.pdbx_description
1 polymer ?
#
loop_
_entity_poly.entity_id
_entity_poly.type
_entity_poly.pdbx_seq_one_letter_code
_entity_poly.pdbx_strand_id
1 'polypeptide(L)'
;MKFIVKLQAEITIKSRPVRKRFTKILESNVKNVLRRVDEHVTTRMNWDNIEVNTRDHSSENRLRLIETLKSIPGVPQFIEVQQSQFTDLHDIYEKTLAVHAKTIENKSFCVRVKRTGKHDFNSIKVEQYVGGGLNQQVESARVKLSKPDVTVHLEIKNDTLFIVTERHKGMGGFPIATQEDVLSLMSGGFDSGVASYQMIKKGARTHYCFFNLGGAAHEVGVKQVSHYLWNKYGASHRVKFIAVDFEPVVAQILENIENGQMGVVLKRMMMRAAAQIADKMGIQALVTGEALGQVSSQTLTNLNVIDRVTQTLILRPLAAYDKQDIIDIARKIGTEDFAKTIPEYCGVISKKPTVKAVLSKVEAEEENFDFTVLDNVVAQARVFDIRDIGKESEAEIHAVDTLDNIPKNAVVLDIRSPEEEDENPLDIDGVEVLHLPFYKLATQFGDLDRSKDYLLYCDQGVMSKLQALYLLGDGFTNVKVYRP
;
A
#
# COMPACT_ATOMS: atom_id res chain seq x y z
N MET A 1 20.14 -14.13 -8.01
CA MET A 1 19.23 -14.79 -7.05
C MET A 1 17.89 -15.09 -7.73
N LYS A 2 17.11 -16.07 -7.26
CA LYS A 2 15.84 -16.47 -7.88
C LYS A 2 14.69 -16.57 -6.87
N PHE A 3 13.55 -15.98 -7.21
CA PHE A 3 12.29 -16.14 -6.48
C PHE A 3 11.24 -16.81 -7.37
N ILE A 4 10.36 -17.60 -6.75
CA ILE A 4 9.20 -18.20 -7.40
C ILE A 4 7.94 -17.69 -6.71
N VAL A 5 7.22 -16.80 -7.38
CA VAL A 5 5.92 -16.28 -6.93
C VAL A 5 4.85 -17.30 -7.26
N LYS A 6 4.07 -17.74 -6.26
CA LYS A 6 2.96 -18.68 -6.46
C LYS A 6 1.67 -17.92 -6.76
N LEU A 7 0.83 -18.50 -7.60
CA LEU A 7 -0.50 -17.95 -7.88
C LEU A 7 -1.46 -18.23 -6.72
N GLN A 8 -2.40 -17.31 -6.49
CA GLN A 8 -3.50 -17.52 -5.55
C GLN A 8 -4.42 -18.64 -6.05
N ALA A 9 -4.98 -19.43 -5.11
CA ALA A 9 -5.91 -20.51 -5.42
C ALA A 9 -7.13 -20.04 -6.24
N GLU A 10 -7.64 -18.84 -5.97
CA GLU A 10 -8.77 -18.27 -6.73
C GLU A 10 -8.42 -17.93 -8.19
N ILE A 11 -7.14 -17.77 -8.52
CA ILE A 11 -6.66 -17.60 -9.90
C ILE A 11 -6.50 -18.97 -10.58
N THR A 12 -6.08 -19.99 -9.84
CA THR A 12 -5.81 -21.32 -10.42
C THR A 12 -7.07 -22.07 -10.83
N ILE A 13 -8.21 -21.81 -10.18
CA ILE A 13 -9.52 -22.39 -10.52
C ILE A 13 -10.22 -21.72 -11.71
N LYS A 14 -9.73 -20.58 -12.19
CA LYS A 14 -10.34 -19.86 -13.33
C LYS A 14 -10.13 -20.62 -14.64
N SER A 15 -11.00 -20.33 -15.62
CA SER A 15 -10.85 -20.86 -16.98
C SER A 15 -9.47 -20.51 -17.56
N ARG A 16 -8.94 -21.37 -18.45
CA ARG A 16 -7.58 -21.21 -19.00
C ARG A 16 -7.30 -19.80 -19.56
N PRO A 17 -8.21 -19.17 -20.34
CA PRO A 17 -7.97 -17.82 -20.85
C PRO A 17 -7.88 -16.77 -19.75
N VAL A 18 -8.77 -16.85 -18.74
CA VAL A 18 -8.81 -15.88 -17.64
C VAL A 18 -7.59 -16.05 -16.73
N ARG A 19 -7.22 -17.29 -16.40
CA ARG A 19 -5.99 -17.58 -15.65
C ARG A 19 -4.76 -17.00 -16.34
N LYS A 20 -4.60 -17.24 -17.65
CA LYS A 20 -3.49 -16.69 -18.44
C LYS A 20 -3.47 -15.16 -18.40
N ARG A 21 -4.62 -14.50 -18.51
CA ARG A 21 -4.75 -13.04 -18.39
C ARG A 21 -4.28 -12.54 -17.02
N PHE A 22 -4.79 -13.12 -15.94
CA PHE A 22 -4.45 -12.74 -14.57
C PHE A 22 -2.97 -12.96 -14.26
N THR A 23 -2.41 -14.10 -14.68
CA THR A 23 -0.99 -14.38 -14.48
C THR A 23 -0.11 -13.40 -15.25
N LYS A 24 -0.48 -13.04 -16.49
CA LYS A 24 0.25 -12.03 -17.27
C LYS A 24 0.23 -10.65 -16.61
N ILE A 25 -0.92 -10.24 -16.07
CA ILE A 25 -1.04 -8.97 -15.33
C ILE A 25 -0.17 -9.01 -14.07
N LEU A 26 -0.24 -10.10 -13.29
CA LEU A 26 0.61 -10.25 -12.10
C LEU A 26 2.10 -10.20 -12.43
N GLU A 27 2.52 -10.87 -13.51
CA GLU A 27 3.91 -10.87 -13.96
C GLU A 27 4.37 -9.45 -14.33
N SER A 28 3.54 -8.69 -15.05
CA SER A 28 3.80 -7.29 -15.35
C SER A 28 3.88 -6.43 -14.08
N ASN A 29 2.99 -6.64 -13.11
CA ASN A 29 2.96 -5.89 -11.86
C ASN A 29 4.23 -6.15 -11.05
N VAL A 30 4.59 -7.43 -10.88
CA VAL A 30 5.82 -7.84 -10.20
C VAL A 30 7.04 -7.22 -10.88
N LYS A 31 7.12 -7.31 -12.21
CA LYS A 31 8.22 -6.72 -12.98
C LYS A 31 8.32 -5.21 -12.78
N ASN A 32 7.22 -4.49 -12.92
CA ASN A 32 7.20 -3.03 -12.85
C ASN A 32 7.59 -2.51 -11.47
N VAL A 33 7.14 -3.18 -10.40
CA VAL A 33 7.46 -2.76 -9.03
C VAL A 33 8.90 -3.12 -8.68
N LEU A 34 9.35 -4.35 -8.96
CA LEU A 34 10.71 -4.77 -8.59
C LEU A 34 11.80 -4.04 -9.38
N ARG A 35 11.52 -3.58 -10.60
CA ARG A 35 12.46 -2.76 -11.38
C ARG A 35 12.74 -1.39 -10.80
N ARG A 36 11.93 -0.93 -9.83
CA ARG A 36 12.22 0.28 -9.06
C ARG A 36 13.28 0.05 -7.99
N VAL A 37 13.50 -1.20 -7.60
CA VAL A 37 14.52 -1.63 -6.65
C VAL A 37 15.79 -2.05 -7.39
N ASP A 38 15.62 -2.87 -8.43
CA ASP A 38 16.70 -3.40 -9.24
C ASP A 38 16.27 -3.46 -10.72
N GLU A 39 16.84 -2.56 -11.53
CA GLU A 39 16.52 -2.40 -12.94
C GLU A 39 16.78 -3.65 -13.79
N HIS A 40 17.65 -4.55 -13.32
CA HIS A 40 18.04 -5.78 -14.00
C HIS A 40 17.11 -6.96 -13.67
N VAL A 41 16.08 -6.77 -12.83
CA VAL A 41 15.08 -7.80 -12.56
C VAL A 41 14.38 -8.25 -13.85
N THR A 42 14.36 -9.57 -14.02
CA THR A 42 13.64 -10.25 -15.11
C THR A 42 12.59 -11.19 -14.54
N THR A 43 11.49 -11.30 -15.26
CA THR A 43 10.33 -12.11 -14.87
C THR A 43 9.97 -13.08 -15.99
N ARG A 44 9.49 -14.26 -15.62
CA ARG A 44 8.99 -15.27 -16.56
C ARG A 44 7.71 -15.90 -16.04
N MET A 45 6.66 -15.78 -16.82
CA MET A 45 5.39 -16.48 -16.56
C MET A 45 5.53 -17.97 -16.90
N ASN A 46 5.22 -18.81 -15.93
CA ASN A 46 4.96 -20.24 -16.12
C ASN A 46 3.47 -20.53 -15.89
N TRP A 47 3.08 -21.79 -16.11
CA TRP A 47 1.68 -22.22 -15.92
C TRP A 47 1.19 -21.97 -14.49
N ASP A 48 1.96 -22.39 -13.47
CA ASP A 48 1.56 -22.37 -12.06
C ASP A 48 2.27 -21.32 -11.19
N ASN A 49 3.20 -20.56 -11.76
CA ASN A 49 4.03 -19.62 -11.02
C ASN A 49 4.64 -18.54 -11.92
N ILE A 50 5.25 -17.54 -11.29
CA ILE A 50 6.07 -16.53 -11.96
C ILE A 50 7.48 -16.65 -11.38
N GLU A 51 8.47 -16.84 -12.25
CA GLU A 51 9.88 -16.77 -11.89
C GLU A 51 10.31 -15.30 -11.90
N VAL A 52 11.06 -14.91 -10.88
CA VAL A 52 11.71 -13.62 -10.77
C VAL A 52 13.21 -13.87 -10.59
N ASN A 53 14.04 -13.26 -11.43
CA ASN A 53 15.48 -13.44 -11.40
C ASN A 53 16.18 -12.08 -11.35
N THR A 54 17.20 -11.98 -10.51
CA THR A 54 18.13 -10.86 -10.46
C THR A 54 19.58 -11.36 -10.58
N ARG A 55 20.45 -10.54 -11.15
CA ARG A 55 21.90 -10.76 -11.21
C ARG A 55 22.63 -10.17 -10.00
N ASP A 56 21.98 -9.31 -9.23
CA ASP A 56 22.52 -8.82 -7.97
C ASP A 56 22.19 -9.82 -6.85
N HIS A 57 23.23 -10.27 -6.17
CA HIS A 57 23.18 -11.26 -5.11
C HIS A 57 23.53 -10.64 -3.74
N SER A 58 23.62 -9.32 -3.64
CA SER A 58 23.83 -8.62 -2.38
C SER A 58 22.72 -8.92 -1.38
N SER A 59 23.09 -9.00 -0.11
CA SER A 59 22.13 -9.24 0.99
C SER A 59 21.10 -8.11 1.09
N GLU A 60 21.52 -6.87 0.81
CA GLU A 60 20.67 -5.68 0.83
C GLU A 60 19.58 -5.77 -0.26
N ASN A 61 19.97 -5.97 -1.52
CA ASN A 61 19.00 -6.11 -2.62
C ASN A 61 18.06 -7.30 -2.38
N ARG A 62 18.56 -8.39 -1.79
CA ARG A 62 17.72 -9.51 -1.38
C ARG A 62 16.61 -9.09 -0.43
N LEU A 63 16.93 -8.38 0.65
CA LEU A 63 15.94 -7.93 1.64
C LEU A 63 14.94 -6.96 1.01
N ARG A 64 15.41 -5.99 0.23
CA ARG A 64 14.55 -5.02 -0.46
C ARG A 64 13.59 -5.68 -1.45
N LEU A 65 14.04 -6.67 -2.22
CA LEU A 65 13.17 -7.44 -3.11
C LEU A 65 12.13 -8.27 -2.34
N ILE A 66 12.50 -8.85 -1.18
CA ILE A 66 11.59 -9.59 -0.31
C ILE A 66 10.48 -8.66 0.21
N GLU A 67 10.84 -7.51 0.81
CA GLU A 67 9.86 -6.56 1.35
C GLU A 67 8.96 -5.98 0.26
N THR A 68 9.54 -5.71 -0.91
CA THR A 68 8.77 -5.24 -2.07
C THR A 68 7.79 -6.32 -2.53
N LEU A 69 8.23 -7.58 -2.70
CA LEU A 69 7.37 -8.70 -3.08
C LEU A 69 6.23 -8.95 -2.08
N LYS A 70 6.49 -8.78 -0.77
CA LYS A 70 5.45 -8.90 0.28
C LYS A 70 4.31 -7.90 0.08
N SER A 71 4.60 -6.73 -0.49
CA SER A 71 3.65 -5.63 -0.66
C SER A 71 2.87 -5.64 -1.98
N ILE A 72 3.16 -6.55 -2.92
CA ILE A 72 2.51 -6.58 -4.24
C ILE A 72 1.15 -7.29 -4.16
N PRO A 73 0.03 -6.63 -4.55
CA PRO A 73 -1.27 -7.29 -4.66
C PRO A 73 -1.26 -8.42 -5.68
N GLY A 74 -1.86 -9.55 -5.31
CA GLY A 74 -1.84 -10.78 -6.10
C GLY A 74 -0.71 -11.75 -5.76
N VAL A 75 0.21 -11.38 -4.86
CA VAL A 75 1.29 -12.26 -4.36
C VAL A 75 0.89 -12.85 -3.00
N PRO A 76 0.31 -14.07 -2.93
CA PRO A 76 -0.03 -14.71 -1.65
C PRO A 76 1.21 -15.25 -0.93
N GLN A 77 2.15 -15.80 -1.69
CA GLN A 77 3.37 -16.39 -1.20
C GLN A 77 4.40 -16.41 -2.31
N PHE A 78 5.66 -16.35 -1.92
CA PHE A 78 6.78 -16.57 -2.81
C PHE A 78 7.88 -17.30 -2.05
N ILE A 79 8.75 -17.96 -2.80
CA ILE A 79 9.84 -18.75 -2.24
C ILE A 79 11.15 -18.31 -2.87
N GLU A 80 12.21 -18.40 -2.09
CA GLU A 80 13.57 -18.26 -2.58
C GLU A 80 14.10 -19.60 -3.03
N VAL A 81 14.87 -19.59 -4.11
CA VAL A 81 15.37 -20.81 -4.72
C VAL A 81 16.83 -20.66 -5.11
N GLN A 82 17.65 -21.57 -4.62
CA GLN A 82 18.99 -21.77 -5.14
C GLN A 82 18.92 -22.68 -6.37
N GLN A 83 19.44 -22.20 -7.49
CA GLN A 83 19.50 -22.93 -8.75
C GLN A 83 20.94 -23.38 -9.00
N SER A 84 21.15 -24.65 -9.29
CA SER A 84 22.45 -25.21 -9.67
C SER A 84 22.29 -26.38 -10.63
N GLN A 85 23.34 -26.71 -11.38
CA GLN A 85 23.40 -27.99 -12.11
C GLN A 85 23.69 -29.12 -11.13
N PHE A 86 23.38 -30.37 -11.47
CA PHE A 86 23.81 -31.53 -10.69
C PHE A 86 24.38 -32.66 -11.55
N THR A 87 25.29 -33.46 -10.99
CA THR A 87 25.89 -34.62 -11.67
C THR A 87 25.17 -35.92 -11.37
N ASP A 88 24.86 -36.17 -10.10
CA ASP A 88 24.22 -37.41 -9.63
C ASP A 88 23.40 -37.19 -8.35
N LEU A 89 22.89 -38.29 -7.77
CA LEU A 89 22.13 -38.27 -6.52
C LEU A 89 22.95 -37.79 -5.32
N HIS A 90 24.27 -38.03 -5.32
CA HIS A 90 25.15 -37.66 -4.22
C HIS A 90 25.40 -36.15 -4.22
N ASP A 91 25.67 -35.57 -5.38
CA ASP A 91 25.82 -34.13 -5.55
C ASP A 91 24.54 -33.36 -5.17
N ILE A 92 23.34 -33.90 -5.48
CA ILE A 92 22.07 -33.34 -4.99
C ILE A 92 22.03 -33.32 -3.44
N TYR A 93 22.47 -34.40 -2.80
CA TYR A 93 22.53 -34.49 -1.34
C TYR A 93 23.49 -33.46 -0.75
N GLU A 94 24.72 -33.37 -1.24
CA GLU A 94 25.74 -32.45 -0.71
C GLU A 94 25.28 -30.98 -0.82
N LYS A 95 24.71 -30.61 -1.96
CA LYS A 95 24.13 -29.28 -2.17
C LYS A 95 22.95 -29.00 -1.24
N THR A 96 22.08 -30.00 -1.03
CA THR A 96 20.94 -29.86 -0.11
C THR A 96 21.40 -29.72 1.34
N LEU A 97 22.42 -30.49 1.74
CA LEU A 97 23.02 -30.41 3.07
C LEU A 97 23.61 -29.03 3.33
N ALA A 98 24.40 -28.48 2.39
CA ALA A 98 25.00 -27.16 2.52
C ALA A 98 23.97 -26.05 2.79
N VAL A 99 22.76 -26.19 2.24
CA VAL A 99 21.66 -25.22 2.41
C VAL A 99 20.88 -25.44 3.69
N HIS A 100 20.54 -26.70 4.00
CA HIS A 100 19.53 -27.00 5.02
C HIS A 100 20.06 -27.56 6.33
N ALA A 101 21.36 -27.83 6.47
CA ALA A 101 21.94 -28.39 7.69
C ALA A 101 21.48 -27.62 8.94
N LYS A 102 21.70 -26.29 8.96
CA LYS A 102 21.27 -25.41 10.06
C LYS A 102 19.75 -25.32 10.20
N THR A 103 19.00 -25.44 9.11
CA THR A 103 17.53 -25.29 9.14
C THR A 103 16.86 -26.45 9.86
N ILE A 104 17.42 -27.66 9.75
CA ILE A 104 16.86 -28.91 10.28
C ILE A 104 17.44 -29.31 11.65
N GLU A 105 18.44 -28.60 12.15
CA GLU A 105 18.98 -28.81 13.51
C GLU A 105 17.87 -28.78 14.55
N ASN A 106 17.87 -29.78 15.44
CA ASN A 106 16.90 -29.96 16.52
C ASN A 106 15.43 -30.04 16.06
N LYS A 107 15.18 -30.39 14.80
CA LYS A 107 13.83 -30.42 14.21
C LYS A 107 13.52 -31.75 13.55
N SER A 108 12.22 -32.05 13.49
CA SER A 108 11.72 -33.10 12.64
C SER A 108 11.57 -32.61 11.20
N PHE A 109 11.98 -33.43 10.22
CA PHE A 109 11.93 -33.02 8.81
C PHE A 109 11.46 -34.13 7.86
N CYS A 110 11.03 -33.74 6.66
CA CYS A 110 11.01 -34.65 5.51
C CYS A 110 11.48 -33.96 4.23
N VAL A 111 11.91 -34.76 3.26
CA VAL A 111 12.30 -34.30 1.93
C VAL A 111 11.14 -34.56 0.97
N ARG A 112 10.83 -33.58 0.12
CA ARG A 112 9.81 -33.69 -0.94
C ARG A 112 10.38 -33.24 -2.27
N VAL A 113 10.35 -34.13 -3.27
CA VAL A 113 11.01 -33.93 -4.56
C VAL A 113 10.00 -33.92 -5.70
N LYS A 114 9.96 -32.82 -6.45
CA LYS A 114 9.26 -32.77 -7.74
C LYS A 114 10.26 -32.99 -8.88
N ARG A 115 9.99 -33.92 -9.79
CA ARG A 115 10.90 -34.28 -10.89
C ARG A 115 10.22 -34.09 -12.25
N THR A 116 10.89 -33.41 -13.16
CA THR A 116 10.51 -33.26 -14.57
C THR A 116 11.72 -33.59 -15.45
N GLY A 117 11.58 -34.50 -16.41
CA GLY A 117 12.66 -34.93 -17.30
C GLY A 117 12.97 -36.43 -17.25
N LYS A 118 14.02 -36.86 -17.96
CA LYS A 118 14.48 -38.26 -18.04
C LYS A 118 15.71 -38.44 -17.14
N HIS A 119 15.62 -39.37 -16.19
CA HIS A 119 16.66 -39.65 -15.18
C HIS A 119 16.59 -41.13 -14.80
N ASP A 120 17.72 -41.69 -14.34
CA ASP A 120 17.81 -43.09 -13.87
C ASP A 120 17.28 -43.28 -12.43
N PHE A 121 16.71 -42.22 -11.86
CA PHE A 121 16.10 -42.20 -10.54
C PHE A 121 14.70 -41.57 -10.59
N ASN A 122 13.87 -41.96 -9.63
CA ASN A 122 12.56 -41.36 -9.40
C ASN A 122 12.60 -40.42 -8.18
N SER A 123 11.56 -39.61 -7.99
CA SER A 123 11.47 -38.67 -6.86
C SER A 123 11.63 -39.35 -5.51
N ILE A 124 11.04 -40.54 -5.33
CA ILE A 124 11.07 -41.28 -4.06
C ILE A 124 12.51 -41.68 -3.70
N LYS A 125 13.29 -42.15 -4.69
CA LYS A 125 14.70 -42.52 -4.50
C LYS A 125 15.53 -41.30 -4.08
N VAL A 126 15.27 -40.13 -4.66
CA VAL A 126 15.92 -38.88 -4.25
C VAL A 126 15.51 -38.52 -2.81
N GLU A 127 14.22 -38.57 -2.47
CA GLU A 127 13.72 -38.28 -1.12
C GLU A 127 14.37 -39.19 -0.07
N GLN A 128 14.48 -40.49 -0.36
CA GLN A 128 15.11 -41.47 0.53
C GLN A 128 16.62 -41.23 0.67
N TYR A 129 17.33 -41.03 -0.44
CA TYR A 129 18.77 -40.87 -0.44
C TYR A 129 19.19 -39.57 0.25
N VAL A 130 18.61 -38.43 -0.16
CA VAL A 130 18.89 -37.13 0.44
C VAL A 130 18.40 -37.08 1.89
N GLY A 131 17.20 -37.58 2.17
CA GLY A 131 16.67 -37.61 3.54
C GLY A 131 17.51 -38.48 4.47
N GLY A 132 18.00 -39.62 4.00
CA GLY A 132 18.91 -40.49 4.73
C GLY A 132 20.24 -39.79 5.03
N GLY A 133 20.86 -39.17 4.01
CA GLY A 133 22.11 -38.43 4.18
C GLY A 133 21.98 -37.26 5.16
N LEU A 134 20.92 -36.45 5.05
CA LEU A 134 20.66 -35.36 5.98
C LEU A 134 20.47 -35.86 7.43
N ASN A 135 19.77 -36.98 7.62
CA ASN A 135 19.53 -37.57 8.95
C ASN A 135 20.79 -38.21 9.55
N GLN A 136 21.76 -38.62 8.73
CA GLN A 136 23.04 -39.14 9.20
C GLN A 136 24.00 -38.01 9.58
N GLN A 137 23.99 -36.91 8.82
CA GLN A 137 24.96 -35.84 8.97
C GLN A 137 24.56 -34.77 9.99
N VAL A 138 23.26 -34.56 10.21
CA VAL A 138 22.75 -33.65 11.24
C VAL A 138 22.23 -34.46 12.41
N GLU A 139 23.08 -34.70 13.41
CA GLU A 139 22.81 -35.60 14.54
C GLU A 139 21.51 -35.28 15.30
N SER A 140 21.14 -34.00 15.37
CA SER A 140 19.94 -33.52 16.07
C SER A 140 18.65 -33.56 15.23
N ALA A 141 18.74 -33.84 13.93
CA ALA A 141 17.60 -33.88 13.03
C ALA A 141 16.93 -35.26 13.04
N ARG A 142 15.60 -35.30 12.89
CA ARG A 142 14.85 -36.55 12.86
C ARG A 142 13.86 -36.61 11.70
N VAL A 143 13.92 -37.66 10.88
CA VAL A 143 12.92 -37.85 9.83
C VAL A 143 11.52 -38.08 10.41
N LYS A 144 10.54 -37.33 9.90
CA LYS A 144 9.11 -37.47 10.21
C LYS A 144 8.28 -37.19 8.96
N LEU A 145 7.59 -38.19 8.43
CA LEU A 145 6.87 -38.07 7.16
C LEU A 145 5.53 -37.33 7.25
N SER A 146 4.91 -37.33 8.44
CA SER A 146 3.62 -36.69 8.71
C SER A 146 3.81 -35.54 9.71
N LYS A 147 3.36 -34.33 9.33
CA LYS A 147 3.49 -33.10 10.13
C LYS A 147 4.93 -32.89 10.69
N PRO A 148 5.96 -32.82 9.82
CA PRO A 148 7.29 -32.41 10.24
C PRO A 148 7.33 -30.93 10.62
N ASP A 149 8.36 -30.53 11.36
CA ASP A 149 8.63 -29.12 11.64
C ASP A 149 9.18 -28.42 10.38
N VAL A 150 9.97 -29.14 9.57
CA VAL A 150 10.54 -28.64 8.31
C VAL A 150 10.24 -29.57 7.15
N THR A 151 9.85 -29.02 6.00
CA THR A 151 9.81 -29.79 4.74
C THR A 151 10.85 -29.23 3.80
N VAL A 152 11.88 -30.02 3.49
CA VAL A 152 12.93 -29.68 2.52
C VAL A 152 12.35 -29.96 1.13
N HIS A 153 12.16 -28.90 0.34
CA HIS A 153 11.57 -29.01 -0.99
C HIS A 153 12.64 -28.89 -2.06
N LEU A 154 12.70 -29.91 -2.91
CA LEU A 154 13.60 -29.96 -4.07
C LEU A 154 12.76 -30.06 -5.35
N GLU A 155 13.19 -29.36 -6.39
CA GLU A 155 12.67 -29.55 -7.75
C GLU A 155 13.83 -29.86 -8.70
N ILE A 156 13.71 -30.97 -9.43
CA ILE A 156 14.67 -31.41 -10.43
C ILE A 156 14.02 -31.25 -11.79
N LYS A 157 14.63 -30.46 -12.66
CA LYS A 157 14.14 -30.22 -14.02
C LYS A 157 15.28 -30.40 -15.01
N ASN A 158 15.26 -31.53 -15.72
CA ASN A 158 16.39 -31.99 -16.51
C ASN A 158 17.67 -32.01 -15.64
N ASP A 159 18.76 -31.42 -16.11
CA ASP A 159 20.05 -31.28 -15.42
C ASP A 159 20.06 -30.27 -14.26
N THR A 160 18.99 -29.50 -14.08
CA THR A 160 18.95 -28.40 -13.11
C THR A 160 18.26 -28.81 -11.79
N LEU A 161 18.93 -28.55 -10.67
CA LEU A 161 18.43 -28.66 -9.31
C LEU A 161 17.99 -27.29 -8.76
N PHE A 162 16.80 -27.27 -8.18
CA PHE A 162 16.22 -26.14 -7.46
C PHE A 162 16.00 -26.52 -6.00
N ILE A 163 16.68 -25.81 -5.08
CA ILE A 163 16.54 -26.01 -3.63
C ILE A 163 15.79 -24.82 -3.06
N VAL A 164 14.66 -25.08 -2.38
CA VAL A 164 13.88 -24.02 -1.74
C VAL A 164 14.54 -23.61 -0.43
N THR A 165 15.12 -22.41 -0.38
CA THR A 165 15.84 -21.92 0.80
C THR A 165 14.89 -21.34 1.84
N GLU A 166 14.00 -20.45 1.42
CA GLU A 166 13.07 -19.73 2.30
C GLU A 166 11.66 -19.58 1.69
N ARG A 167 10.68 -19.32 2.57
CA ARG A 167 9.29 -19.11 2.20
C ARG A 167 8.75 -17.84 2.84
N HIS A 168 8.16 -16.98 2.01
CA HIS A 168 7.63 -15.70 2.43
C HIS A 168 6.12 -15.63 2.16
N LYS A 169 5.38 -15.10 3.12
CA LYS A 169 3.97 -14.74 2.95
C LYS A 169 3.90 -13.35 2.34
N GLY A 170 3.15 -13.18 1.26
CA GLY A 170 2.83 -11.86 0.71
C GLY A 170 1.44 -11.38 1.13
N MET A 171 1.04 -10.22 0.63
CA MET A 171 -0.25 -9.60 0.90
C MET A 171 -1.44 -10.47 0.44
N GLY A 172 -1.27 -11.29 -0.60
CA GLY A 172 -2.35 -12.00 -1.27
C GLY A 172 -3.23 -11.05 -2.09
N GLY A 173 -4.53 -11.34 -2.16
CA GLY A 173 -5.46 -10.57 -2.98
C GLY A 173 -5.25 -10.80 -4.48
N PHE A 174 -5.59 -9.83 -5.30
CA PHE A 174 -5.53 -9.95 -6.77
C PHE A 174 -4.58 -8.94 -7.40
N PRO A 175 -4.02 -9.23 -8.58
CA PRO A 175 -3.18 -8.29 -9.30
C PRO A 175 -3.98 -7.03 -9.65
N ILE A 176 -3.40 -5.84 -9.45
CA ILE A 176 -4.02 -4.56 -9.86
C ILE A 176 -4.36 -4.59 -11.35
N ALA A 177 -5.49 -3.95 -11.69
CA ALA A 177 -6.13 -3.92 -13.01
C ALA A 177 -6.69 -5.28 -13.48
N THR A 178 -6.81 -6.26 -12.57
CA THR A 178 -7.69 -7.42 -12.82
C THR A 178 -9.13 -7.15 -12.43
N GLN A 179 -9.35 -6.21 -11.51
CA GLN A 179 -10.63 -5.52 -11.33
C GLN A 179 -10.57 -4.17 -12.04
N GLU A 180 -11.74 -3.59 -12.25
CA GLU A 180 -11.90 -2.27 -12.89
C GLU A 180 -11.38 -1.13 -11.98
N ASP A 181 -11.45 0.07 -12.52
CA ASP A 181 -11.08 1.28 -11.80
C ASP A 181 -12.11 1.62 -10.73
N VAL A 182 -11.65 2.19 -9.63
CA VAL A 182 -12.52 2.68 -8.56
C VAL A 182 -12.06 4.06 -8.12
N LEU A 183 -13.01 4.91 -7.72
CA LEU A 183 -12.74 6.24 -7.18
C LEU A 183 -12.97 6.22 -5.66
N SER A 184 -11.88 6.21 -4.90
CA SER A 184 -11.92 6.18 -3.45
C SER A 184 -12.01 7.58 -2.86
N LEU A 185 -13.05 7.83 -2.07
CA LEU A 185 -13.18 9.06 -1.32
C LEU A 185 -12.19 9.03 -0.15
N MET A 186 -11.09 9.76 -0.33
CA MET A 186 -10.00 9.82 0.62
C MET A 186 -10.18 11.04 1.52
N SER A 187 -10.35 10.83 2.82
CA SER A 187 -10.43 11.90 3.82
C SER A 187 -9.14 12.11 4.59
N GLY A 188 -8.15 11.21 4.45
CA GLY A 188 -6.93 11.20 5.24
C GLY A 188 -7.06 10.48 6.60
N GLY A 189 -8.27 10.31 7.10
CA GLY A 189 -8.54 9.54 8.32
C GLY A 189 -8.37 8.03 8.13
N PHE A 190 -8.38 7.31 9.25
CA PHE A 190 -8.13 5.87 9.35
C PHE A 190 -8.93 5.05 8.33
N ASP A 191 -10.24 5.28 8.30
CA ASP A 191 -11.18 4.44 7.58
C ASP A 191 -10.98 4.54 6.06
N SER A 192 -10.77 5.75 5.53
CA SER A 192 -10.59 5.96 4.09
C SER A 192 -9.26 5.38 3.57
N GLY A 193 -8.21 5.44 4.39
CA GLY A 193 -6.92 4.80 4.09
C GLY A 193 -7.05 3.27 4.03
N VAL A 194 -7.71 2.68 5.02
CA VAL A 194 -7.91 1.22 5.08
C VAL A 194 -8.84 0.74 3.95
N ALA A 195 -9.94 1.45 3.67
CA ALA A 195 -10.83 1.11 2.56
C ALA A 195 -10.12 1.13 1.21
N SER A 196 -9.30 2.17 0.96
CA SER A 196 -8.48 2.27 -0.25
C SER A 196 -7.49 1.11 -0.37
N TYR A 197 -6.81 0.77 0.72
CA TYR A 197 -5.91 -0.38 0.80
C TYR A 197 -6.62 -1.70 0.48
N GLN A 198 -7.83 -1.92 1.00
CA GLN A 198 -8.60 -3.13 0.71
C GLN A 198 -8.91 -3.27 -0.79
N MET A 199 -9.23 -2.17 -1.45
CA MET A 199 -9.50 -2.17 -2.89
C MET A 199 -8.25 -2.40 -3.73
N ILE A 200 -7.11 -1.80 -3.35
CA ILE A 200 -5.80 -2.08 -3.96
C ILE A 200 -5.48 -3.58 -3.83
N LYS A 201 -5.64 -4.14 -2.61
CA LYS A 201 -5.44 -5.57 -2.35
C LYS A 201 -6.38 -6.44 -3.18
N LYS A 202 -7.62 -6.02 -3.42
CA LYS A 202 -8.58 -6.73 -4.28
C LYS A 202 -8.30 -6.58 -5.77
N GLY A 203 -7.26 -5.86 -6.17
CA GLY A 203 -6.81 -5.75 -7.55
C GLY A 203 -7.53 -4.66 -8.35
N ALA A 204 -8.22 -3.75 -7.67
CA ALA A 204 -8.78 -2.55 -8.28
C ALA A 204 -7.69 -1.49 -8.49
N ARG A 205 -7.80 -0.75 -9.60
CA ARG A 205 -6.97 0.43 -9.80
C ARG A 205 -7.63 1.59 -9.07
N THR A 206 -7.16 1.87 -7.86
CA THR A 206 -7.76 2.85 -6.95
C THR A 206 -7.26 4.26 -7.26
N HIS A 207 -8.14 5.09 -7.80
CA HIS A 207 -7.99 6.55 -7.87
C HIS A 207 -8.48 7.18 -6.58
N TYR A 208 -8.03 8.39 -6.27
CA TYR A 208 -8.38 9.10 -5.03
C TYR A 208 -9.17 10.37 -5.34
N CYS A 209 -10.29 10.58 -4.65
CA CYS A 209 -11.06 11.82 -4.66
C CYS A 209 -11.03 12.41 -3.25
N PHE A 210 -10.44 13.57 -3.11
CA PHE A 210 -10.35 14.32 -1.86
C PHE A 210 -11.26 15.55 -1.95
N PHE A 211 -12.11 15.71 -0.95
CA PHE A 211 -12.92 16.91 -0.77
C PHE A 211 -12.25 17.79 0.28
N ASN A 212 -11.71 18.92 -0.17
CA ASN A 212 -11.01 19.85 0.70
C ASN A 212 -12.00 20.68 1.51
N LEU A 213 -11.94 20.49 2.82
CA LEU A 213 -12.75 21.18 3.83
C LEU A 213 -11.88 21.96 4.83
N GLY A 214 -10.55 21.85 4.69
CA GLY A 214 -9.58 22.23 5.73
C GLY A 214 -8.40 23.05 5.22
N GLY A 215 -8.49 23.57 3.99
CA GLY A 215 -7.44 24.37 3.37
C GLY A 215 -6.22 23.57 2.93
N ALA A 216 -5.10 24.27 2.75
CA ALA A 216 -3.88 23.69 2.16
C ALA A 216 -3.24 22.58 3.01
N ALA A 217 -3.18 22.74 4.34
CA ALA A 217 -2.57 21.76 5.23
C ALA A 217 -3.32 20.40 5.18
N HIS A 218 -4.65 20.43 5.15
CA HIS A 218 -5.47 19.24 5.01
C HIS A 218 -5.20 18.52 3.67
N GLU A 219 -5.13 19.27 2.57
CA GLU A 219 -4.82 18.70 1.25
C GLU A 219 -3.46 18.02 1.22
N VAL A 220 -2.44 18.66 1.80
CA VAL A 220 -1.09 18.10 1.87
C VAL A 220 -1.09 16.79 2.67
N GLY A 221 -1.72 16.75 3.85
CA GLY A 221 -1.80 15.53 4.64
C GLY A 221 -2.50 14.37 3.90
N VAL A 222 -3.58 14.67 3.16
CA VAL A 222 -4.30 13.67 2.37
C VAL A 222 -3.50 13.20 1.15
N LYS A 223 -2.75 14.10 0.51
CA LYS A 223 -1.79 13.76 -0.56
C LYS A 223 -0.70 12.82 -0.05
N GLN A 224 -0.14 13.07 1.14
CA GLN A 224 0.91 12.24 1.74
C GLN A 224 0.46 10.79 1.96
N VAL A 225 -0.68 10.57 2.62
CA VAL A 225 -1.19 9.21 2.88
C VAL A 225 -1.59 8.49 1.59
N SER A 226 -2.16 9.22 0.62
CA SER A 226 -2.51 8.66 -0.69
C SER A 226 -1.27 8.22 -1.48
N HIS A 227 -0.23 9.05 -1.48
CA HIS A 227 1.05 8.72 -2.11
C HIS A 227 1.72 7.54 -1.43
N TYR A 228 1.71 7.50 -0.09
CA TYR A 228 2.28 6.38 0.65
C TYR A 228 1.60 5.05 0.29
N LEU A 229 0.26 5.00 0.33
CA LEU A 229 -0.50 3.82 -0.05
C LEU A 229 -0.22 3.39 -1.49
N TRP A 230 -0.20 4.35 -2.42
CA TRP A 230 0.14 4.07 -3.81
C TRP A 230 1.59 3.57 -3.96
N ASN A 231 2.57 4.24 -3.35
CA ASN A 231 3.97 3.89 -3.50
C ASN A 231 4.28 2.49 -2.96
N LYS A 232 3.67 2.14 -1.82
CA LYS A 232 3.90 0.86 -1.14
C LYS A 232 3.12 -0.30 -1.78
N TYR A 233 1.87 -0.07 -2.20
CA TYR A 233 0.96 -1.15 -2.61
C TYR A 233 0.42 -1.01 -4.04
N GLY A 234 0.42 0.19 -4.62
CA GLY A 234 -0.19 0.53 -5.90
C GLY A 234 0.79 0.82 -7.06
N ALA A 235 2.09 0.84 -6.80
CA ALA A 235 3.12 1.40 -7.69
C ALA A 235 3.24 0.78 -9.08
N SER A 236 2.63 -0.38 -9.31
CA SER A 236 2.59 -1.02 -10.64
C SER A 236 1.80 -0.22 -11.68
N HIS A 237 0.93 0.69 -11.25
CA HIS A 237 0.00 1.43 -12.11
C HIS A 237 0.01 2.93 -11.83
N ARG A 238 -0.36 3.70 -12.84
CA ARG A 238 -0.63 5.14 -12.72
C ARG A 238 -2.05 5.33 -12.22
N VAL A 239 -2.22 6.13 -11.17
CA VAL A 239 -3.53 6.52 -10.64
C VAL A 239 -3.60 8.03 -10.50
N LYS A 240 -4.82 8.54 -10.36
CA LYS A 240 -5.09 9.97 -10.24
C LYS A 240 -5.46 10.32 -8.81
N PHE A 241 -5.04 11.50 -8.38
CA PHE A 241 -5.51 12.16 -7.17
C PHE A 241 -6.33 13.37 -7.61
N ILE A 242 -7.59 13.45 -7.21
CA ILE A 242 -8.52 14.51 -7.58
C ILE A 242 -8.80 15.32 -6.31
N ALA A 243 -8.44 16.60 -6.31
CA ALA A 243 -8.77 17.53 -5.24
C ALA A 243 -9.94 18.41 -5.66
N VAL A 244 -11.01 18.39 -4.86
CA VAL A 244 -12.20 19.20 -5.05
C VAL A 244 -12.28 20.19 -3.89
N ASP A 245 -12.22 21.48 -4.18
CA ASP A 245 -12.48 22.50 -3.15
C ASP A 245 -13.96 22.46 -2.78
N PHE A 246 -14.25 22.12 -1.54
CA PHE A 246 -15.61 21.94 -1.05
C PHE A 246 -16.05 23.02 -0.08
N GLU A 247 -15.21 24.03 0.19
CA GLU A 247 -15.53 25.16 1.05
C GLU A 247 -16.81 25.90 0.60
N PRO A 248 -17.03 26.20 -0.69
CA PRO A 248 -18.26 26.87 -1.14
C PRO A 248 -19.53 26.04 -0.88
N VAL A 249 -19.43 24.71 -1.01
CA VAL A 249 -20.55 23.79 -0.73
C VAL A 249 -20.86 23.75 0.76
N VAL A 250 -19.84 23.77 1.62
CA VAL A 250 -20.03 23.84 3.08
C VAL A 250 -20.68 25.15 3.49
N ALA A 251 -20.23 26.28 2.94
CA ALA A 251 -20.81 27.59 3.24
C ALA A 251 -22.32 27.61 2.92
N GLN A 252 -22.69 27.13 1.73
CA GLN A 252 -24.09 26.97 1.34
C GLN A 252 -24.90 26.10 2.31
N ILE A 253 -24.33 24.97 2.76
CA ILE A 253 -25.01 24.08 3.71
C ILE A 253 -25.20 24.76 5.07
N LEU A 254 -24.20 25.51 5.55
CA LEU A 254 -24.27 26.21 6.84
C LEU A 254 -25.31 27.33 6.84
N GLU A 255 -25.50 28.00 5.70
CA GLU A 255 -26.44 29.12 5.56
C GLU A 255 -27.88 28.66 5.33
N ASN A 256 -28.09 27.61 4.51
CA ASN A 256 -29.40 27.30 3.93
C ASN A 256 -30.04 26.00 4.41
N ILE A 257 -29.32 25.16 5.18
CA ILE A 257 -29.80 23.83 5.57
C ILE A 257 -30.02 23.75 7.08
N GLU A 258 -31.09 23.08 7.51
CA GLU A 258 -31.34 22.83 8.92
C GLU A 258 -30.19 22.04 9.59
N ASN A 259 -29.72 22.53 10.75
CA ASN A 259 -28.61 21.95 11.54
C ASN A 259 -28.63 20.41 11.63
N GLY A 260 -29.81 19.82 11.86
CA GLY A 260 -29.97 18.37 12.03
C GLY A 260 -29.77 17.55 10.75
N GLN A 261 -29.88 18.17 9.56
CA GLN A 261 -29.76 17.54 8.24
C GLN A 261 -28.43 17.83 7.54
N MET A 262 -27.69 18.88 7.95
CA MET A 262 -26.43 19.32 7.33
C MET A 262 -25.47 18.17 7.01
N GLY A 263 -25.21 17.26 7.96
CA GLY A 263 -24.28 16.16 7.75
C GLY A 263 -24.72 15.13 6.69
N VAL A 264 -26.03 14.91 6.54
CA VAL A 264 -26.58 14.00 5.52
C VAL A 264 -26.57 14.68 4.15
N VAL A 265 -26.95 15.96 4.09
CA VAL A 265 -26.89 16.76 2.85
C VAL A 265 -25.44 16.90 2.36
N LEU A 266 -24.49 17.18 3.25
CA LEU A 266 -23.06 17.26 2.89
C LEU A 266 -22.56 15.96 2.23
N LYS A 267 -22.83 14.81 2.85
CA LYS A 267 -22.44 13.51 2.26
C LYS A 267 -23.14 13.23 0.93
N ARG A 268 -24.40 13.63 0.80
CA ARG A 268 -25.15 13.55 -0.47
C ARG A 268 -24.50 14.40 -1.56
N MET A 269 -24.06 15.61 -1.25
CA MET A 269 -23.29 16.45 -2.19
C MET A 269 -21.95 15.83 -2.55
N MET A 270 -21.22 15.26 -1.59
CA MET A 270 -19.96 14.53 -1.86
C MET A 270 -20.20 13.34 -2.79
N MET A 271 -21.26 12.55 -2.57
CA MET A 271 -21.61 11.42 -3.46
C MET A 271 -21.97 11.90 -4.87
N ARG A 272 -22.76 12.97 -5.01
CA ARG A 272 -23.10 13.55 -6.32
C ARG A 272 -21.84 14.02 -7.06
N ALA A 273 -20.98 14.80 -6.40
CA ALA A 273 -19.74 15.29 -6.99
C ALA A 273 -18.80 14.14 -7.39
N ALA A 274 -18.59 13.17 -6.50
CA ALA A 274 -17.75 12.01 -6.78
C ALA A 274 -18.31 11.17 -7.95
N ALA A 275 -19.63 11.00 -8.04
CA ALA A 275 -20.27 10.30 -9.15
C ALA A 275 -20.08 11.03 -10.49
N GLN A 276 -20.23 12.36 -10.51
CA GLN A 276 -19.95 13.16 -11.71
C GLN A 276 -18.48 13.04 -12.15
N ILE A 277 -17.55 13.07 -11.20
CA ILE A 277 -16.11 12.90 -11.48
C ILE A 277 -15.82 11.49 -11.99
N ALA A 278 -16.40 10.46 -11.36
CA ALA A 278 -16.24 9.07 -11.76
C ALA A 278 -16.76 8.84 -13.20
N ASP A 279 -17.92 9.38 -13.55
CA ASP A 279 -18.50 9.29 -14.90
C ASP A 279 -17.58 9.92 -15.96
N LYS A 280 -17.06 11.14 -15.70
CA LYS A 280 -16.07 11.81 -16.57
C LYS A 280 -14.79 10.98 -16.78
N MET A 281 -14.43 10.15 -15.80
CA MET A 281 -13.27 9.26 -15.84
C MET A 281 -13.58 7.85 -16.38
N GLY A 282 -14.85 7.53 -16.65
CA GLY A 282 -15.28 6.18 -17.03
C GLY A 282 -15.18 5.15 -15.88
N ILE A 283 -15.22 5.61 -14.64
CA ILE A 283 -15.14 4.79 -13.43
C ILE A 283 -16.55 4.41 -12.97
N GLN A 284 -16.80 3.12 -12.76
CA GLN A 284 -18.14 2.60 -12.45
C GLN A 284 -18.46 2.50 -10.96
N ALA A 285 -17.46 2.67 -10.07
CA ALA A 285 -17.64 2.49 -8.65
C ALA A 285 -16.91 3.53 -7.80
N LEU A 286 -17.60 3.99 -6.75
CA LEU A 286 -17.06 4.79 -5.66
C LEU A 286 -16.66 3.87 -4.49
N VAL A 287 -15.68 4.28 -3.71
CA VAL A 287 -15.27 3.57 -2.49
C VAL A 287 -15.32 4.55 -1.32
N THR A 288 -15.92 4.13 -0.20
CA THR A 288 -15.95 4.91 1.03
C THR A 288 -15.43 4.11 2.21
N GLY A 289 -14.90 4.81 3.21
CA GLY A 289 -14.50 4.24 4.49
C GLY A 289 -15.66 4.07 5.49
N GLU A 290 -16.91 4.12 5.07
CA GLU A 290 -18.03 4.08 6.02
C GLU A 290 -18.17 2.70 6.69
N ALA A 291 -18.31 2.70 8.02
CA ALA A 291 -18.48 1.53 8.87
C ALA A 291 -19.81 1.63 9.64
N LEU A 292 -20.58 0.55 9.68
CA LEU A 292 -21.94 0.62 10.21
C LEU A 292 -21.94 0.90 11.72
N GLY A 293 -22.68 1.92 12.14
CA GLY A 293 -22.89 2.23 13.56
C GLY A 293 -21.72 2.95 14.25
N GLN A 294 -20.68 3.36 13.52
CA GLN A 294 -19.53 4.09 14.09
C GLN A 294 -19.87 5.54 14.47
N VAL A 295 -20.62 6.24 13.62
CA VAL A 295 -21.08 7.63 13.85
C VAL A 295 -22.55 7.79 13.48
N SER A 296 -23.18 8.85 13.98
CA SER A 296 -24.61 9.15 13.74
C SER A 296 -24.98 9.22 12.24
N SER A 297 -24.05 9.64 11.38
CA SER A 297 -24.23 9.72 9.93
C SER A 297 -24.02 8.38 9.19
N GLN A 298 -23.71 7.29 9.90
CA GLN A 298 -23.43 5.96 9.35
C GLN A 298 -24.40 4.89 9.92
N THR A 299 -25.66 5.27 10.13
CA THR A 299 -26.74 4.30 10.36
C THR A 299 -27.26 3.74 9.04
N LEU A 300 -27.89 2.56 9.06
CA LEU A 300 -28.52 1.99 7.86
C LEU A 300 -29.50 2.96 7.19
N THR A 301 -30.27 3.71 8.00
CA THR A 301 -31.22 4.70 7.50
C THR A 301 -30.49 5.83 6.75
N ASN A 302 -29.45 6.41 7.37
CA ASN A 302 -28.71 7.51 6.76
C ASN A 302 -27.91 7.06 5.53
N LEU A 303 -27.27 5.88 5.57
CA LEU A 303 -26.57 5.33 4.42
C LEU A 303 -27.51 5.11 3.23
N ASN A 304 -28.71 4.55 3.45
CA ASN A 304 -29.72 4.40 2.41
C ASN A 304 -30.22 5.75 1.87
N VAL A 305 -30.35 6.77 2.71
CA VAL A 305 -30.70 8.13 2.25
C VAL A 305 -29.56 8.73 1.43
N ILE A 306 -28.31 8.56 1.84
CA ILE A 306 -27.13 9.09 1.13
C ILE A 306 -26.98 8.42 -0.24
N ASP A 307 -27.12 7.10 -0.32
CA ASP A 307 -26.89 6.33 -1.56
C ASP A 307 -27.82 6.71 -2.70
N ARG A 308 -29.06 7.11 -2.38
CA ARG A 308 -30.10 7.38 -3.39
C ARG A 308 -29.84 8.58 -4.28
N VAL A 309 -28.79 9.36 -4.03
CA VAL A 309 -28.42 10.51 -4.88
C VAL A 309 -27.67 10.12 -6.15
N THR A 310 -27.20 8.87 -6.23
CA THR A 310 -26.43 8.38 -7.37
C THR A 310 -26.82 6.95 -7.71
N GLN A 311 -26.64 6.58 -8.98
CA GLN A 311 -26.75 5.20 -9.46
C GLN A 311 -25.38 4.51 -9.54
N THR A 312 -24.29 5.25 -9.30
CA THR A 312 -22.93 4.69 -9.27
C THR A 312 -22.80 3.71 -8.10
N LEU A 313 -22.16 2.57 -8.33
CA LEU A 313 -21.96 1.56 -7.29
C LEU A 313 -21.08 2.12 -6.16
N ILE A 314 -21.57 2.09 -4.92
CA ILE A 314 -20.79 2.50 -3.74
C ILE A 314 -20.31 1.24 -2.99
N LEU A 315 -19.00 1.04 -2.97
CA LEU A 315 -18.34 -0.02 -2.23
C LEU A 315 -17.94 0.45 -0.84
N ARG A 316 -18.32 -0.34 0.18
CA ARG A 316 -18.02 -0.09 1.60
C ARG A 316 -17.26 -1.26 2.21
N PRO A 317 -15.94 -1.36 1.98
CA PRO A 317 -15.15 -2.49 2.49
C PRO A 317 -15.19 -2.64 4.02
N LEU A 318 -15.52 -1.55 4.73
CA LEU A 318 -15.51 -1.47 6.20
C LEU A 318 -16.89 -1.58 6.84
N ALA A 319 -17.95 -1.83 6.05
CA ALA A 319 -19.33 -1.78 6.55
C ALA A 319 -19.59 -2.68 7.77
N ALA A 320 -18.84 -3.78 7.91
CA ALA A 320 -18.99 -4.76 8.99
C ALA A 320 -17.76 -4.83 9.93
N TYR A 321 -16.86 -3.85 9.86
CA TYR A 321 -15.65 -3.80 10.69
C TYR A 321 -15.91 -3.00 11.96
N ASP A 322 -15.30 -3.43 13.07
CA ASP A 322 -15.22 -2.61 14.27
C ASP A 322 -14.09 -1.58 14.15
N LYS A 323 -14.21 -0.47 14.87
CA LYS A 323 -13.21 0.61 14.84
C LYS A 323 -11.80 0.13 15.22
N GLN A 324 -11.71 -0.81 16.16
CA GLN A 324 -10.42 -1.36 16.57
C GLN A 324 -9.76 -2.17 15.44
N ASP A 325 -10.54 -2.96 14.68
CA ASP A 325 -10.01 -3.70 13.53
C ASP A 325 -9.46 -2.74 12.47
N ILE A 326 -10.14 -1.62 12.23
CA ILE A 326 -9.70 -0.58 11.30
C ILE A 326 -8.37 0.02 11.77
N ILE A 327 -8.26 0.37 13.05
CA ILE A 327 -7.03 0.93 13.65
C ILE A 327 -5.88 -0.09 13.55
N ASP A 328 -6.12 -1.36 13.85
CA ASP A 328 -5.09 -2.39 13.80
C ASP A 328 -4.61 -2.65 12.35
N ILE A 329 -5.53 -2.57 11.37
CA ILE A 329 -5.14 -2.59 9.96
C ILE A 329 -4.35 -1.35 9.60
N ALA A 330 -4.79 -0.15 9.99
CA ALA A 330 -4.09 1.11 9.73
C ALA A 330 -2.66 1.09 10.28
N ARG A 331 -2.47 0.56 11.49
CA ARG A 331 -1.14 0.35 12.09
C ARG A 331 -0.31 -0.62 11.25
N LYS A 332 -0.89 -1.77 10.90
CA LYS A 332 -0.21 -2.80 10.11
C LYS A 332 0.22 -2.31 8.73
N ILE A 333 -0.57 -1.44 8.10
CA ILE A 333 -0.26 -0.91 6.76
C ILE A 333 0.55 0.39 6.83
N GLY A 334 0.79 0.93 8.03
CA GLY A 334 1.58 2.15 8.25
C GLY A 334 0.83 3.46 8.00
N THR A 335 -0.50 3.46 7.99
CA THR A 335 -1.31 4.67 7.81
C THR A 335 -1.82 5.29 9.11
N GLU A 336 -1.65 4.63 10.26
CA GLU A 336 -2.15 5.10 11.57
C GLU A 336 -1.66 6.52 11.91
N ASP A 337 -0.36 6.78 11.77
CA ASP A 337 0.22 8.03 12.23
C ASP A 337 -0.13 9.23 11.33
N PHE A 338 -0.31 9.01 10.02
CA PHE A 338 -0.93 10.02 9.15
C PHE A 338 -2.37 10.33 9.60
N ALA A 339 -3.15 9.28 9.88
CA ALA A 339 -4.56 9.45 10.18
C ALA A 339 -4.80 10.17 11.52
N LYS A 340 -3.88 10.06 12.48
CA LYS A 340 -3.95 10.77 13.78
C LYS A 340 -3.86 12.29 13.63
N THR A 341 -3.19 12.77 12.59
CA THR A 341 -2.89 14.20 12.43
C THR A 341 -3.98 14.92 11.66
N ILE A 342 -4.87 14.17 10.99
CA ILE A 342 -5.98 14.72 10.22
C ILE A 342 -7.20 14.99 11.12
N PRO A 343 -7.65 16.25 11.23
CA PRO A 343 -8.89 16.57 11.96
C PRO A 343 -10.13 15.92 11.32
N GLU A 344 -11.15 15.63 12.15
CA GLU A 344 -12.46 15.16 11.66
C GLU A 344 -13.32 16.31 11.12
N TYR A 345 -12.94 16.91 9.98
CA TYR A 345 -13.59 18.09 9.41
C TYR A 345 -15.11 17.93 9.19
N CYS A 346 -15.57 16.77 8.71
CA CYS A 346 -17.01 16.52 8.52
C CYS A 346 -17.79 16.52 9.85
N GLY A 347 -17.15 16.18 10.97
CA GLY A 347 -17.75 16.17 12.29
C GLY A 347 -18.00 17.58 12.83
N VAL A 348 -17.12 18.53 12.50
CA VAL A 348 -17.18 19.94 12.94
C VAL A 348 -18.44 20.66 12.43
N ILE A 349 -18.93 20.27 11.25
CA ILE A 349 -20.08 20.89 10.60
C ILE A 349 -21.42 20.40 11.20
N SER A 350 -21.45 19.22 11.83
CA SER A 350 -22.68 18.57 12.26
C SER A 350 -23.15 19.00 13.65
N LYS A 351 -24.14 19.90 13.74
CA LYS A 351 -24.79 20.30 14.99
C LYS A 351 -26.05 19.47 15.27
N LYS A 352 -26.01 18.60 16.29
CA LYS A 352 -27.10 17.66 16.65
C LYS A 352 -27.54 16.77 15.46
N PRO A 353 -26.63 15.96 14.89
CA PRO A 353 -26.90 15.20 13.68
C PRO A 353 -28.04 14.18 13.86
N THR A 354 -28.92 14.12 12.87
CA THR A 354 -30.04 13.17 12.84
C THR A 354 -29.55 11.74 12.62
N VAL A 355 -29.98 10.81 13.47
CA VAL A 355 -29.60 9.38 13.40
C VAL A 355 -30.49 8.57 12.46
N LYS A 356 -31.70 9.08 12.17
CA LYS A 356 -32.69 8.50 11.25
C LYS A 356 -33.27 9.58 10.35
N ALA A 357 -32.53 9.96 9.31
CA ALA A 357 -33.00 10.94 8.35
C ALA A 357 -34.22 10.41 7.58
N VAL A 358 -35.19 11.29 7.33
CA VAL A 358 -36.35 10.98 6.49
C VAL A 358 -36.05 11.52 5.11
N LEU A 359 -36.05 10.66 4.09
CA LEU A 359 -35.63 11.01 2.73
C LEU A 359 -36.35 12.26 2.21
N SER A 360 -37.68 12.33 2.35
CA SER A 360 -38.47 13.47 1.86
C SER A 360 -38.13 14.78 2.56
N LYS A 361 -37.69 14.75 3.82
CA LYS A 361 -37.21 15.95 4.51
C LYS A 361 -35.86 16.38 3.98
N VAL A 362 -34.94 15.43 3.76
CA VAL A 362 -33.63 15.73 3.19
C VAL A 362 -33.75 16.29 1.78
N GLU A 363 -34.65 15.74 0.96
CA GLU A 363 -34.92 16.25 -0.39
C GLU A 363 -35.53 17.66 -0.35
N ALA A 364 -36.46 17.93 0.58
CA ALA A 364 -37.00 19.28 0.76
C ALA A 364 -35.94 20.29 1.22
N GLU A 365 -35.02 19.90 2.11
CA GLU A 365 -33.89 20.76 2.49
C GLU A 365 -32.93 21.01 1.31
N GLU A 366 -32.72 20.01 0.45
CA GLU A 366 -31.90 20.16 -0.75
C GLU A 366 -32.50 21.17 -1.75
N GLU A 367 -33.79 21.48 -1.71
CA GLU A 367 -34.40 22.54 -2.54
C GLU A 367 -33.87 23.94 -2.18
N ASN A 368 -33.36 24.12 -0.96
CA ASN A 368 -32.73 25.36 -0.51
C ASN A 368 -31.24 25.45 -0.90
N PHE A 369 -30.67 24.39 -1.48
CA PHE A 369 -29.26 24.35 -1.89
C PHE A 369 -29.09 24.77 -3.35
N ASP A 370 -28.17 25.70 -3.63
CA ASP A 370 -27.82 26.08 -5.00
C ASP A 370 -26.87 25.05 -5.64
N PHE A 371 -27.42 24.19 -6.49
CA PHE A 371 -26.65 23.15 -7.19
C PHE A 371 -25.62 23.70 -8.19
N THR A 372 -25.71 24.97 -8.62
CA THR A 372 -24.69 25.55 -9.49
C THR A 372 -23.34 25.64 -8.78
N VAL A 373 -23.34 25.79 -7.45
CA VAL A 373 -22.13 25.76 -6.62
C VAL A 373 -21.46 24.39 -6.71
N LEU A 374 -22.24 23.31 -6.63
CA LEU A 374 -21.72 21.94 -6.74
C LEU A 374 -21.10 21.68 -8.12
N ASP A 375 -21.80 22.08 -9.18
CA ASP A 375 -21.32 21.88 -10.55
C ASP A 375 -20.04 22.67 -10.82
N ASN A 376 -19.93 23.88 -10.27
CA ASN A 376 -18.72 24.71 -10.36
C ASN A 376 -17.52 24.06 -9.66
N VAL A 377 -17.67 23.56 -8.42
CA VAL A 377 -16.54 22.92 -7.72
C VAL A 377 -16.11 21.62 -8.41
N VAL A 378 -17.05 20.88 -9.00
CA VAL A 378 -16.74 19.68 -9.80
C VAL A 378 -16.02 20.05 -11.10
N ALA A 379 -16.41 21.13 -11.76
CA ALA A 379 -15.75 21.62 -12.97
C ALA A 379 -14.32 22.13 -12.71
N GLN A 380 -14.08 22.69 -11.52
CA GLN A 380 -12.79 23.23 -11.09
C GLN A 380 -11.89 22.21 -10.37
N ALA A 381 -12.33 20.95 -10.27
CA ALA A 381 -11.56 19.89 -9.61
C ALA A 381 -10.17 19.75 -10.23
N ARG A 382 -9.13 19.78 -9.40
CA ARG A 382 -7.73 19.63 -9.82
C ARG A 382 -7.37 18.15 -9.88
N VAL A 383 -6.79 17.71 -11.00
CA VAL A 383 -6.45 16.30 -11.24
C VAL A 383 -4.95 16.14 -11.37
N PHE A 384 -4.36 15.41 -10.43
CA PHE A 384 -2.94 15.15 -10.35
C PHE A 384 -2.63 13.70 -10.74
N ASP A 385 -1.49 13.45 -11.38
CA ASP A 385 -0.89 12.11 -11.35
C ASP A 385 -0.28 11.90 -9.97
N ILE A 386 -0.60 10.79 -9.31
CA ILE A 386 -0.13 10.53 -7.94
C ILE A 386 1.41 10.60 -7.83
N ARG A 387 2.14 10.33 -8.92
CA ARG A 387 3.60 10.35 -8.99
C ARG A 387 4.19 11.75 -8.94
N ASP A 388 3.41 12.75 -9.34
CA ASP A 388 3.87 14.11 -9.54
C ASP A 388 3.35 15.07 -8.45
N ILE A 389 2.58 14.58 -7.47
CA ILE A 389 2.03 15.43 -6.40
C ILE A 389 3.10 16.18 -5.60
N GLY A 390 4.31 15.59 -5.47
CA GLY A 390 5.43 16.24 -4.79
C GLY A 390 6.06 17.39 -5.58
N LYS A 391 5.91 17.44 -6.91
CA LYS A 391 6.44 18.52 -7.76
C LYS A 391 5.48 19.68 -7.87
N GLU A 392 4.18 19.41 -7.97
CA GLU A 392 3.17 20.47 -8.10
C GLU A 392 2.96 21.22 -6.78
N SER A 393 3.12 20.54 -5.64
CA SER A 393 3.10 21.20 -4.33
C SER A 393 4.27 22.17 -4.11
N GLU A 394 5.37 22.08 -4.87
CA GLU A 394 6.44 23.10 -4.87
C GLU A 394 6.07 24.36 -5.66
N ALA A 395 5.22 24.24 -6.67
CA ALA A 395 4.83 25.37 -7.52
C ALA A 395 3.81 26.29 -6.81
N GLU A 396 3.03 25.75 -5.87
CA GLU A 396 2.04 26.51 -5.08
C GLU A 396 2.68 27.33 -3.95
N ILE A 397 3.93 27.07 -3.58
CA ILE A 397 4.62 27.76 -2.49
C ILE A 397 6.01 28.16 -2.99
N HIS A 398 6.15 29.42 -3.40
CA HIS A 398 7.46 30.03 -3.65
C HIS A 398 8.41 29.72 -2.48
N ALA A 399 9.58 29.17 -2.82
CA ALA A 399 10.75 29.00 -1.95
C ALA A 399 10.60 27.99 -0.80
N VAL A 400 10.77 26.70 -1.10
CA VAL A 400 11.51 25.85 -0.17
C VAL A 400 12.95 25.82 -0.69
N ASP A 401 13.83 26.62 -0.07
CA ASP A 401 15.23 26.68 -0.43
C ASP A 401 15.85 25.28 -0.33
N THR A 402 16.07 24.64 -1.50
CA THR A 402 17.04 23.55 -1.63
C THR A 402 18.41 24.17 -1.40
N LEU A 403 18.95 24.00 -0.20
CA LEU A 403 20.28 24.47 0.14
C LEU A 403 21.30 23.40 -0.28
N ASP A 404 22.13 23.74 -1.27
CA ASP A 404 23.34 22.96 -1.60
C ASP A 404 24.41 23.07 -0.48
N ASN A 405 24.23 23.99 0.48
CA ASN A 405 25.10 24.19 1.64
C ASN A 405 24.29 24.21 2.93
N ILE A 406 24.48 23.21 3.79
CA ILE A 406 23.81 23.09 5.08
C ILE A 406 24.28 24.23 6.02
N PRO A 407 23.38 25.06 6.57
CA PRO A 407 23.75 26.09 7.53
C PRO A 407 24.39 25.48 8.78
N LYS A 408 25.38 26.15 9.38
CA LYS A 408 26.09 25.66 10.59
C LYS A 408 25.19 25.38 11.81
N ASN A 409 23.98 25.94 11.84
CA ASN A 409 22.99 25.75 12.92
C ASN A 409 21.78 24.90 12.47
N ALA A 410 21.92 24.16 11.37
CA ALA A 410 20.86 23.32 10.84
C ALA A 410 21.05 21.86 11.24
N VAL A 411 19.93 21.19 11.51
CA VAL A 411 19.84 19.76 11.79
C VAL A 411 19.14 19.12 10.61
N VAL A 412 19.72 18.05 10.07
CA VAL A 412 19.03 17.26 9.05
C VAL A 412 18.13 16.26 9.75
N LEU A 413 16.83 16.36 9.49
CA LEU A 413 15.87 15.36 9.93
C LEU A 413 15.75 14.32 8.84
N ASP A 414 16.24 13.11 9.11
CA ASP A 414 15.93 11.95 8.29
C ASP A 414 14.49 11.52 8.57
N ILE A 415 13.63 11.70 7.57
CA ILE A 415 12.21 11.44 7.69
C ILE A 415 11.81 10.14 6.99
N ARG A 416 12.77 9.33 6.54
CA ARG A 416 12.51 8.01 5.96
C ARG A 416 11.92 7.06 7.01
N SER A 417 11.34 5.94 6.58
CA SER A 417 10.84 4.95 7.54
C SER A 417 12.00 4.40 8.40
N PRO A 418 11.74 3.88 9.61
CA PRO A 418 12.78 3.24 10.42
C PRO A 418 13.51 2.14 9.66
N GLU A 419 12.79 1.39 8.83
CA GLU A 419 13.41 0.36 8.01
C GLU A 419 14.38 0.96 6.97
N GLU A 420 14.02 2.08 6.34
CA GLU A 420 14.90 2.77 5.37
C GLU A 420 16.13 3.42 6.02
N GLU A 421 16.01 3.91 7.26
CA GLU A 421 17.12 4.46 8.03
C GLU A 421 18.05 3.36 8.56
N ASP A 422 17.49 2.30 9.14
CA ASP A 422 18.24 1.12 9.60
C ASP A 422 19.04 0.48 8.44
N GLU A 423 18.47 0.47 7.23
CA GLU A 423 19.10 -0.09 6.03
C GLU A 423 20.22 0.80 5.47
N ASN A 424 20.05 2.12 5.44
CA ASN A 424 21.02 3.05 4.90
C ASN A 424 21.05 4.35 5.71
N PRO A 425 21.76 4.38 6.85
CA PRO A 425 21.81 5.55 7.73
C PRO A 425 22.36 6.77 6.99
N LEU A 426 21.69 7.90 7.14
CA LEU A 426 22.18 9.15 6.58
C LEU A 426 23.30 9.69 7.49
N ASP A 427 24.53 9.72 6.98
CA ASP A 427 25.67 10.35 7.64
C ASP A 427 26.17 11.52 6.81
N ILE A 428 26.31 12.69 7.45
CA ILE A 428 26.71 13.93 6.81
C ILE A 428 27.80 14.57 7.68
N ASP A 429 29.01 14.66 7.11
CA ASP A 429 30.18 15.20 7.81
C ASP A 429 29.91 16.59 8.40
N GLY A 430 30.01 16.69 9.73
CA GLY A 430 29.90 17.96 10.46
C GLY A 430 28.48 18.49 10.64
N VAL A 431 27.44 17.68 10.36
CA VAL A 431 26.03 18.05 10.52
C VAL A 431 25.34 17.09 11.47
N GLU A 432 24.53 17.63 12.38
CA GLU A 432 23.69 16.81 13.26
C GLU A 432 22.54 16.20 12.43
N VAL A 433 22.49 14.87 12.36
CA VAL A 433 21.38 14.12 11.74
C VAL A 433 20.53 13.51 12.86
N LEU A 434 19.23 13.80 12.83
CA LEU A 434 18.25 13.21 13.72
C LEU A 434 17.25 12.39 12.90
N HIS A 435 16.90 11.20 13.36
CA HIS A 435 15.84 10.44 12.74
C HIS A 435 14.49 10.74 13.37
N LEU A 436 13.56 11.15 12.51
CA LEU A 436 12.17 11.34 12.87
C LEU A 436 11.32 10.97 11.67
N PRO A 437 10.84 9.72 11.59
CA PRO A 437 10.08 9.24 10.45
C PRO A 437 8.95 10.19 10.09
N PHE A 438 8.70 10.36 8.79
CA PHE A 438 7.81 11.41 8.29
C PHE A 438 6.42 11.35 8.93
N TYR A 439 5.96 10.15 9.28
CA TYR A 439 4.65 9.93 9.86
C TYR A 439 4.56 10.37 11.33
N LYS A 440 5.69 10.53 12.03
CA LYS A 440 5.76 11.08 13.39
C LYS A 440 5.94 12.60 13.42
N LEU A 441 6.43 13.20 12.34
CA LEU A 441 6.75 14.64 12.26
C LEU A 441 5.62 15.52 12.80
N ALA A 442 4.40 15.36 12.27
CA ALA A 442 3.28 16.21 12.66
C ALA A 442 2.95 16.16 14.17
N THR A 443 3.33 15.09 14.89
CA THR A 443 3.09 14.97 16.34
C THR A 443 4.29 15.33 17.21
N GLN A 444 5.52 15.16 16.70
CA GLN A 444 6.76 15.26 17.50
C GLN A 444 7.65 16.43 17.10
N PHE A 445 7.42 17.03 15.92
CA PHE A 445 8.12 18.25 15.50
C PHE A 445 7.85 19.42 16.46
N GLY A 446 6.71 19.37 17.15
CA GLY A 446 6.32 20.20 18.30
C GLY A 446 7.43 20.41 19.33
N ASP A 447 8.11 19.31 19.65
CA ASP A 447 8.99 19.15 20.81
C ASP A 447 10.46 19.48 20.50
N LEU A 448 10.76 19.76 19.23
CA LEU A 448 12.10 20.07 18.75
C LEU A 448 12.51 21.53 19.07
N ASP A 449 13.82 21.77 19.16
CA ASP A 449 14.41 23.07 19.48
C ASP A 449 14.10 24.12 18.39
N ARG A 450 13.25 25.08 18.73
CA ARG A 450 12.78 26.14 17.82
C ARG A 450 13.87 27.11 17.35
N SER A 451 15.04 27.12 18.00
CA SER A 451 16.16 27.97 17.62
C SER A 451 17.01 27.41 16.46
N LYS A 452 16.79 26.13 16.10
CA LYS A 452 17.50 25.45 15.01
C LYS A 452 16.65 25.42 13.73
N ASP A 453 17.34 25.39 12.59
CA ASP A 453 16.72 25.13 11.29
C ASP A 453 16.67 23.61 11.05
N TYR A 454 15.53 23.08 10.63
CA TYR A 454 15.36 21.66 10.34
C TYR A 454 15.25 21.41 8.84
N LEU A 455 16.16 20.60 8.31
CA LEU A 455 16.19 20.22 6.90
C LEU A 455 15.66 18.79 6.73
N LEU A 456 14.48 18.63 6.13
CA LEU A 456 13.84 17.32 5.98
C LEU A 456 14.43 16.52 4.81
N TYR A 457 14.80 15.27 5.06
CA TYR A 457 15.39 14.37 4.07
C TYR A 457 14.59 13.07 3.86
N CYS A 458 14.30 12.78 2.59
CA CYS A 458 13.90 11.45 2.13
C CYS A 458 14.47 11.25 0.73
N ASP A 459 14.70 10.00 0.38
CA ASP A 459 15.42 9.59 -0.84
C ASP A 459 14.87 10.25 -2.13
N GLN A 460 13.55 10.18 -2.32
CA GLN A 460 12.90 10.73 -3.52
C GLN A 460 12.56 12.22 -3.40
N GLY A 461 12.78 12.84 -2.25
CA GLY A 461 12.43 14.22 -1.93
C GLY A 461 10.93 14.54 -1.87
N VAL A 462 10.05 13.68 -2.40
CA VAL A 462 8.58 13.89 -2.43
C VAL A 462 8.02 14.05 -1.02
N MET A 463 8.37 13.15 -0.10
CA MET A 463 7.86 13.21 1.26
C MET A 463 8.45 14.40 2.02
N SER A 464 9.71 14.76 1.78
CA SER A 464 10.33 15.94 2.41
C SER A 464 9.59 17.20 2.05
N LYS A 465 9.28 17.36 0.75
CA LYS A 465 8.52 18.51 0.25
C LYS A 465 7.13 18.54 0.87
N LEU A 466 6.39 17.44 0.79
CA LEU A 466 5.04 17.40 1.35
C LEU A 466 5.04 17.66 2.87
N GLN A 467 5.99 17.11 3.63
CA GLN A 467 6.06 17.35 5.08
C GLN A 467 6.48 18.77 5.42
N ALA A 468 7.41 19.35 4.67
CA ALA A 468 7.80 20.74 4.85
C ALA A 468 6.59 21.67 4.64
N LEU A 469 5.82 21.47 3.57
CA LEU A 469 4.62 22.27 3.30
C LEU A 469 3.54 22.08 4.36
N TYR A 470 3.38 20.86 4.88
CA TYR A 470 2.47 20.58 5.98
C TYR A 470 2.88 21.37 7.23
N LEU A 471 4.15 21.30 7.64
CA LEU A 471 4.67 22.00 8.82
C LEU A 471 4.64 23.53 8.66
N LEU A 472 4.93 24.05 7.47
CA LEU A 472 4.78 25.47 7.15
C LEU A 472 3.31 25.90 7.28
N GLY A 473 2.37 25.07 6.83
CA GLY A 473 0.93 25.28 6.98
C GLY A 473 0.45 25.29 8.43
N ASP A 474 1.09 24.48 9.29
CA ASP A 474 0.86 24.45 10.75
C ASP A 474 1.55 25.62 11.49
N GLY A 475 2.21 26.53 10.76
CA GLY A 475 2.80 27.77 11.29
C GLY A 475 4.27 27.66 11.70
N PHE A 476 4.95 26.55 11.42
CA PHE A 476 6.39 26.43 11.63
C PHE A 476 7.16 27.15 10.52
N THR A 477 8.14 27.97 10.86
CA THR A 477 8.92 28.75 9.87
C THR A 477 10.37 28.28 9.73
N ASN A 478 10.82 27.38 10.61
CA ASN A 478 12.19 26.86 10.68
C ASN A 478 12.35 25.51 9.95
N VAL A 479 11.60 25.28 8.87
CA VAL A 479 11.58 24.01 8.12
C VAL A 479 12.00 24.24 6.68
N LYS A 480 12.94 23.43 6.19
CA LYS A 480 13.48 23.45 4.83
C LYS A 480 13.63 22.00 4.33
N VAL A 481 13.95 21.80 3.05
CA VAL A 481 14.15 20.46 2.46
C VAL A 481 15.62 20.25 2.13
N TYR A 482 16.19 19.14 2.60
CA TYR A 482 17.52 18.70 2.20
C TYR A 482 17.43 17.80 0.98
N ARG A 483 18.24 18.09 -0.05
CA ARG A 483 18.39 17.24 -1.23
C ARG A 483 19.87 17.17 -1.62
N PRO A 484 20.59 16.11 -1.22
CA PRO A 484 22.00 15.92 -1.55
C PRO A 484 22.23 15.66 -3.04
#